data_AF-A0A6H1ZJ90-F1
#
_entry.id   AF-A0A6H1ZJ90-F1
#
_cell.length_a   1.000
_cell.length_b   1.000
_cell.length_c   1.000
_cell.angle_alpha   90.00
_cell.angle_beta   90.00
_cell.angle_gamma   90.00
#
_symmetry.space_group_name_H-M   'P 1'
#
loop_
_entity.id
_entity.type
_entity.pdbx_description
1 polymer ?
#
loop_
_entity_poly.entity_id
_entity_poly.type
_entity_poly.pdbx_seq_one_letter_code
_entity_poly.pdbx_strand_id
1 'polypeptide(L)'
;MSEFQETSPIKEWIKIGKKNPWIREACDPEFNIFPTCECKSIDELEKQIEHGNWCLGQAFFYKNLCFINQVDGGDEWLTIKDDYAFESYTFARIIKRGAFEKEINKLLAATKKQCQSLTYDEVKS
;
A
#
# COMPACT_ATOMS: atom_id res chain seq x y z
N MET A 1 1.83 6.26 -26.96
CA MET A 1 1.11 6.44 -25.69
C MET A 1 0.92 5.04 -25.13
N SER A 2 1.73 4.68 -24.14
CA SER A 2 1.89 3.29 -23.69
C SER A 2 0.60 2.77 -23.06
N GLU A 3 0.08 1.70 -23.63
CA GLU A 3 -0.98 0.84 -23.08
C GLU A 3 -0.49 0.23 -21.76
N PHE A 4 -0.63 0.95 -20.65
CA PHE A 4 -0.69 0.29 -19.36
C PHE A 4 -2.01 -0.47 -19.34
N GLN A 5 -1.95 -1.74 -19.75
CA GLN A 5 -3.03 -2.69 -19.57
C GLN A 5 -3.52 -2.56 -18.14
N GLU A 6 -4.76 -2.11 -18.01
CA GLU A 6 -5.56 -2.11 -16.80
C GLU A 6 -5.58 -3.54 -16.22
N THR A 7 -4.56 -3.90 -15.46
CA THR A 7 -4.54 -5.17 -14.76
C THR A 7 -5.69 -5.15 -13.74
N SER A 8 -6.44 -6.25 -13.68
CA SER A 8 -7.58 -6.45 -12.78
C SER A 8 -7.38 -5.92 -11.34
N PRO A 9 -6.22 -6.07 -10.67
CA PRO A 9 -6.06 -5.59 -9.30
C PRO A 9 -6.00 -4.06 -9.17
N ILE A 10 -5.32 -3.35 -10.08
CA ILE A 10 -5.17 -1.88 -10.00
C ILE A 10 -6.54 -1.19 -10.03
N LYS A 11 -7.45 -1.67 -10.88
CA LYS A 11 -8.83 -1.17 -10.94
C LYS A 11 -9.55 -1.32 -9.60
N GLU A 12 -9.42 -2.48 -8.96
CA GLU A 12 -10.06 -2.70 -7.66
C GLU A 12 -9.41 -1.85 -6.57
N TRP A 13 -8.09 -1.68 -6.59
CA TRP A 13 -7.37 -0.81 -5.65
C TRP A 13 -7.81 0.65 -5.77
N ILE A 14 -7.95 1.17 -7.00
CA ILE A 14 -8.49 2.52 -7.23
C ILE A 14 -9.92 2.63 -6.68
N LYS A 15 -10.76 1.63 -6.92
CA LYS A 15 -12.15 1.60 -6.41
C LYS A 15 -12.19 1.55 -4.89
N ILE A 16 -11.30 0.82 -4.24
CA ILE A 16 -11.15 0.77 -2.79
C ILE A 16 -10.66 2.12 -2.25
N GLY A 17 -9.61 2.70 -2.85
CA GLY A 17 -9.08 4.01 -2.49
C GLY A 17 -10.12 5.12 -2.60
N LYS A 18 -10.94 5.13 -3.66
CA LYS A 18 -12.05 6.11 -3.84
C LYS A 18 -13.14 6.03 -2.78
N LYS A 19 -13.29 4.88 -2.10
CA LYS A 19 -14.23 4.75 -0.97
C LYS A 19 -13.66 5.30 0.33
N ASN A 20 -12.35 5.52 0.40
CA ASN A 20 -11.71 6.06 1.58
C ASN A 20 -11.98 7.59 1.69
N PRO A 21 -12.54 8.08 2.82
CA PRO A 21 -12.91 9.49 2.97
C PRO A 21 -11.75 10.48 2.87
N TRP A 22 -10.51 10.07 3.19
CA TRP A 22 -9.34 10.93 3.07
C TRP A 22 -8.83 10.94 1.63
N ILE A 23 -8.60 9.77 1.04
CA ILE A 23 -8.04 9.65 -0.32
C ILE A 23 -8.94 10.30 -1.38
N ARG A 24 -10.27 10.23 -1.24
CA ARG A 24 -11.20 10.82 -2.22
C ARG A 24 -11.09 12.35 -2.34
N GLU A 25 -10.48 13.01 -1.36
CA GLU A 25 -10.29 14.47 -1.35
C GLU A 25 -8.98 14.87 -2.06
N ALA A 26 -8.19 13.92 -2.56
CA ALA A 26 -6.99 14.19 -3.35
C ALA A 26 -7.36 14.92 -4.65
N CYS A 27 -6.86 16.15 -4.79
CA CYS A 27 -7.15 17.03 -5.92
C CYS A 27 -5.90 17.50 -6.67
N ASP A 28 -4.70 17.41 -6.07
CA ASP A 28 -3.43 17.82 -6.69
C ASP A 28 -2.30 16.86 -6.31
N PRO A 29 -2.09 15.77 -7.08
CA PRO A 29 -2.86 15.34 -8.25
C PRO A 29 -4.18 14.66 -7.88
N GLU A 30 -5.15 14.65 -8.80
CA GLU A 30 -6.37 13.84 -8.65
C GLU A 30 -6.04 12.34 -8.56
N PHE A 31 -6.63 11.64 -7.59
CA PHE A 31 -6.39 10.21 -7.34
C PHE A 31 -6.75 9.30 -8.53
N ASN A 32 -7.54 9.79 -9.49
CA ASN A 32 -8.07 9.03 -10.61
C ASN A 32 -7.02 8.71 -11.69
N ILE A 33 -5.83 9.33 -11.67
CA ILE A 33 -4.96 9.41 -12.86
C ILE A 33 -3.50 9.04 -12.57
N PHE A 34 -3.03 8.95 -11.32
CA PHE A 34 -1.58 8.88 -11.04
C PHE A 34 -1.10 7.60 -10.34
N PRO A 35 0.16 7.19 -10.60
CA PRO A 35 0.53 5.81 -10.81
C PRO A 35 0.63 5.10 -9.47
N THR A 36 -0.09 3.99 -9.37
CA THR A 36 0.42 2.84 -8.64
C THR A 36 1.80 2.52 -9.21
N CYS A 37 2.86 2.90 -8.50
CA CYS A 37 4.21 2.57 -8.89
C CYS A 37 4.49 1.12 -8.47
N GLU A 38 4.77 0.26 -9.44
CA GLU A 38 5.24 -1.08 -9.16
C GLU A 38 6.66 -1.00 -8.60
N CYS A 39 6.85 -1.49 -7.38
CA CYS A 39 8.16 -1.76 -6.85
C CYS A 39 8.55 -3.20 -7.23
N LYS A 40 9.74 -3.41 -7.79
CA LYS A 40 10.22 -4.72 -8.24
C LYS A 40 10.85 -5.54 -7.11
N SER A 41 11.20 -4.88 -6.02
CA SER A 41 11.75 -5.50 -4.81
C SER A 41 11.18 -4.85 -3.54
N ILE A 42 11.35 -5.53 -2.42
CA ILE A 42 11.01 -4.98 -1.10
C ILE A 42 11.89 -3.76 -0.80
N ASP A 43 13.18 -3.79 -1.14
CA ASP A 43 14.09 -2.65 -1.00
C ASP A 43 13.63 -1.42 -1.77
N GLU A 44 13.06 -1.60 -2.97
CA GLU A 44 12.53 -0.48 -3.75
C GLU A 44 11.28 0.09 -3.07
N LEU A 45 10.39 -0.77 -2.58
CA LEU A 45 9.23 -0.34 -1.79
C LEU A 45 9.65 0.39 -0.51
N GLU A 46 10.65 -0.13 0.20
CA GLU A 46 11.20 0.50 1.40
C GLU A 46 11.74 1.89 1.10
N LYS A 47 12.55 2.03 0.04
CA LYS A 47 13.11 3.33 -0.38
C LYS A 47 12.03 4.33 -0.74
N GLN A 48 10.97 3.90 -1.43
CA GLN A 48 9.86 4.78 -1.77
C GLN A 48 9.14 5.25 -0.50
N ILE A 49 8.77 4.33 0.39
CA ILE A 49 8.08 4.70 1.63
C ILE A 49 8.98 5.54 2.55
N GLU A 50 10.26 5.21 2.66
CA GLU A 50 11.25 5.96 3.45
C GLU A 50 11.46 7.38 2.92
N HIS A 51 11.45 7.57 1.59
CA HIS A 51 11.58 8.89 0.97
C HIS A 51 10.55 9.89 1.52
N GLY A 52 9.32 9.41 1.78
CA GLY A 52 8.23 10.21 2.31
C GLY A 52 7.84 11.38 1.40
N ASN A 53 7.15 12.36 1.97
CA ASN A 53 6.69 13.57 1.26
C ASN A 53 5.86 13.29 0.00
N TRP A 54 5.08 12.20 0.04
CA TRP A 54 4.21 11.80 -1.07
C TRP A 54 2.85 12.47 -0.96
N CYS A 55 2.29 12.85 -2.10
CA CYS A 55 0.96 13.42 -2.17
C CYS A 55 -0.10 12.44 -1.62
N LEU A 56 -1.20 13.00 -1.15
CA LEU A 56 -2.41 12.24 -0.82
C LEU A 56 -2.85 11.39 -2.04
N GLY A 57 -3.12 10.11 -1.80
CA GLY A 57 -3.51 9.18 -2.86
C GLY A 57 -2.35 8.58 -3.66
N GLN A 58 -1.10 9.02 -3.45
CA GLN A 58 0.06 8.37 -4.07
C GLN A 58 0.14 6.91 -3.61
N ALA A 59 0.36 6.00 -4.56
CA ALA A 59 0.34 4.57 -4.29
C ALA A 59 1.62 3.86 -4.74
N PHE A 60 2.05 2.89 -3.93
CA PHE A 60 3.11 1.94 -4.25
C PHE A 60 2.56 0.53 -4.11
N PHE A 61 3.03 -0.40 -4.93
CA PHE A 61 2.64 -1.79 -4.79
C PHE A 61 3.79 -2.76 -5.02
N TYR A 62 3.72 -3.88 -4.32
CA TYR A 62 4.65 -4.99 -4.47
C TYR A 62 3.84 -6.29 -4.48
N LYS A 63 3.91 -7.05 -5.57
CA LYS A 63 3.09 -8.25 -5.80
C LYS A 63 1.60 -7.92 -5.65
N ASN A 64 0.92 -8.52 -4.68
CA ASN A 64 -0.50 -8.34 -4.40
C ASN A 64 -0.78 -7.38 -3.22
N LEU A 65 0.24 -6.66 -2.72
CA LEU A 65 0.08 -5.63 -1.71
C LEU A 65 0.15 -4.24 -2.35
N CYS A 66 -0.82 -3.39 -2.02
CA CYS A 66 -0.86 -1.99 -2.42
C CYS A 66 -0.99 -1.09 -1.19
N PHE A 67 -0.24 0.00 -1.20
CA PHE A 67 -0.18 1.00 -0.13
C PHE A 67 -0.53 2.35 -0.73
N ILE A 68 -1.62 2.97 -0.27
CA ILE A 68 -2.08 4.27 -0.77
C ILE A 68 -1.96 5.28 0.36
N ASN A 69 -1.21 6.37 0.14
CA ASN A 69 -1.03 7.39 1.16
C ASN A 69 -2.36 8.09 1.48
N GLN A 70 -2.70 8.16 2.76
CA GLN A 70 -3.95 8.74 3.29
C GLN A 70 -3.72 10.09 3.97
N VAL A 71 -2.46 10.49 4.17
CA VAL A 71 -2.08 11.76 4.80
C VAL A 71 -1.06 12.45 3.92
N ASP A 72 -1.37 13.65 3.46
CA ASP A 72 -0.48 14.42 2.59
C ASP A 72 0.90 14.65 3.25
N GLY A 73 1.96 14.23 2.56
CA GLY A 73 3.34 14.23 3.07
C GLY A 73 3.60 13.32 4.29
N GLY A 74 2.60 12.56 4.72
CA GLY A 74 2.63 11.71 5.91
C GLY A 74 3.10 10.28 5.65
N ASP A 75 2.92 9.46 6.68
CA ASP A 75 3.29 8.03 6.71
C ASP A 75 2.10 7.22 7.21
N GLU A 76 0.94 7.37 6.56
CA GLU A 76 -0.28 6.63 6.87
C GLU A 76 -0.82 6.02 5.59
N TRP A 77 -0.70 4.71 5.48
CA TRP A 77 -0.90 4.00 4.22
C TRP A 77 -2.10 3.08 4.31
N LEU A 78 -3.14 3.35 3.51
CA LEU A 78 -4.22 2.38 3.28
C LEU A 78 -3.60 1.14 2.68
N THR A 79 -3.69 0.03 3.42
CA THR A 79 -3.07 -1.23 3.00
C THR A 79 -4.14 -2.14 2.41
N ILE A 80 -3.90 -2.55 1.18
CA ILE A 80 -4.78 -3.40 0.37
C ILE A 80 -4.01 -4.66 0.01
N LYS A 81 -4.65 -5.81 0.16
CA LYS A 81 -4.14 -7.09 -0.31
C LYS A 81 -5.15 -7.71 -1.26
N ASP A 82 -4.71 -8.15 -2.42
CA ASP A 82 -5.56 -8.71 -3.47
C ASP A 82 -6.71 -7.75 -3.85
N ASP A 83 -7.90 -7.96 -3.30
CA ASP A 83 -9.13 -7.21 -3.57
C ASP A 83 -9.77 -6.58 -2.32
N TYR A 84 -9.03 -6.46 -1.21
CA TYR A 84 -9.58 -5.99 0.06
C TYR A 84 -8.59 -5.09 0.84
N ALA A 85 -9.09 -3.95 1.34
CA ALA A 85 -8.41 -3.17 2.36
C ALA A 85 -8.58 -3.83 3.74
N PHE A 86 -7.58 -3.71 4.61
CA PHE A 86 -7.67 -4.29 5.95
C PHE A 86 -7.12 -3.42 7.08
N GLU A 87 -6.16 -2.52 6.84
CA GLU A 87 -5.63 -1.62 7.87
C GLU A 87 -5.00 -0.36 7.27
N SER A 88 -4.69 0.61 8.14
CA SER A 88 -3.77 1.72 7.87
C SER A 88 -2.43 1.40 8.53
N TYR A 89 -1.33 1.47 7.78
CA TYR A 89 0.02 1.20 8.27
C TYR A 89 0.85 2.48 8.38
N THR A 90 1.63 2.59 9.45
CA THR A 90 2.69 3.60 9.65
C THR A 90 4.05 2.90 9.56
N PHE A 91 4.83 3.14 8.51
CA PHE A 91 6.05 2.37 8.25
C PHE A 91 7.33 3.00 8.80
N ALA A 92 7.38 4.28 9.08
CA ALA A 92 8.58 5.00 9.51
C ALA A 92 9.22 4.38 10.75
N ARG A 93 8.42 3.89 11.72
CA ARG A 93 8.95 3.19 12.89
C ARG A 93 9.48 1.79 12.57
N ILE A 94 8.89 1.12 11.58
CA ILE A 94 9.27 -0.23 11.14
C ILE A 94 10.59 -0.15 10.37
N ILE A 95 10.71 0.82 9.46
CA ILE A 95 11.93 1.13 8.69
C ILE A 95 13.07 1.52 9.63
N LYS A 96 12.84 2.44 10.58
CA LYS A 96 13.85 2.82 11.59
C LYS A 96 14.38 1.66 12.44
N ARG A 97 13.61 0.57 12.55
CA ARG A 97 14.01 -0.65 13.29
C ARG A 97 14.68 -1.70 12.39
N GLY A 98 14.83 -1.44 11.09
CA GLY A 98 15.32 -2.40 10.11
C GLY A 98 14.38 -3.61 9.96
N ALA A 99 13.08 -3.43 10.21
CA ALA A 99 12.10 -4.52 10.24
C ALA A 99 11.14 -4.50 9.04
N PHE A 100 11.36 -3.61 8.07
CA PHE A 100 10.45 -3.40 6.95
C PHE A 100 10.27 -4.67 6.11
N GLU A 101 11.36 -5.30 5.71
CA GLU A 101 11.31 -6.55 4.95
C GLU A 101 10.55 -7.66 5.67
N LYS A 102 10.79 -7.80 6.99
CA LYS A 102 10.08 -8.78 7.82
C LYS A 102 8.57 -8.52 7.82
N GLU A 103 8.16 -7.25 7.95
CA GLU A 103 6.74 -6.89 7.98
C GLU A 103 6.08 -7.13 6.61
N ILE A 104 6.71 -6.76 5.50
CA ILE A 104 6.18 -7.01 4.16
C ILE A 104 6.03 -8.51 3.91
N ASN A 105 7.02 -9.32 4.28
CA ASN A 105 6.93 -10.79 4.14
C ASN A 105 5.80 -11.38 4.99
N LYS A 106 5.57 -10.86 6.20
CA LYS A 106 4.43 -11.25 7.05
C LYS A 106 3.09 -10.90 6.40
N LEU A 107 2.96 -9.71 5.82
CA LEU A 107 1.74 -9.30 5.09
C LEU A 107 1.50 -10.14 3.83
N LEU A 108 2.55 -10.50 3.10
CA LEU A 108 2.46 -11.39 1.93
C LEU A 108 1.98 -12.79 2.33
N ALA A 109 2.48 -13.33 3.43
CA ALA A 109 2.11 -14.64 3.94
C ALA A 109 0.72 -14.67 4.61
N ALA A 110 0.21 -13.51 5.05
CA ALA A 110 -1.05 -13.42 5.77
C ALA A 110 -2.25 -13.82 4.89
N THR A 111 -3.09 -14.68 5.45
CA THR A 111 -4.40 -15.00 4.87
C THR A 111 -5.37 -13.82 4.99
N LYS A 112 -6.41 -13.80 4.16
CA LYS A 112 -7.50 -12.80 4.24
C LYS A 112 -8.10 -12.70 5.65
N LYS A 113 -8.28 -13.83 6.33
CA LYS A 113 -8.78 -13.88 7.71
C LYS A 113 -7.81 -13.22 8.70
N GLN A 114 -6.51 -13.47 8.58
CA GLN A 114 -5.50 -12.85 9.45
C GLN A 114 -5.44 -11.34 9.22
N CYS A 115 -5.43 -10.89 7.96
CA CYS A 115 -5.51 -9.46 7.63
C CYS A 115 -6.77 -8.81 8.19
N GLN A 116 -7.95 -9.43 8.07
CA GLN A 116 -9.20 -8.83 8.56
C GLN A 116 -9.34 -8.83 10.08
N SER A 117 -8.70 -9.78 10.77
CA SER A 117 -8.69 -9.86 12.23
C SER A 117 -7.50 -9.16 12.88
N LEU A 118 -6.60 -8.58 12.09
CA LEU A 118 -5.34 -7.97 12.52
C LEU A 118 -4.50 -8.90 13.42
N THR A 119 -4.70 -10.21 13.28
CA THR A 119 -4.06 -11.23 14.10
C THR A 119 -3.15 -12.05 13.20
N TYR A 120 -1.85 -11.86 13.41
CA TYR A 120 -0.80 -12.46 12.61
C TYR A 120 -0.02 -13.43 13.50
N ASP A 121 -0.67 -14.53 13.88
CA ASP A 121 -0.02 -15.58 14.67
C ASP A 121 1.19 -16.13 13.90
N GLU A 122 2.27 -16.41 14.62
CA GLU A 122 3.45 -17.06 14.04
C GLU A 122 3.03 -18.41 13.46
N VAL A 123 3.15 -18.56 12.13
CA VAL A 123 3.14 -19.89 11.52
C VAL A 123 4.34 -20.61 12.11
N LYS A 124 4.09 -21.51 13.06
CA LYS A 124 5.11 -22.44 13.53
C LYS A 124 5.61 -23.22 12.31
N SER A 125 6.87 -22.97 11.96
CA SER A 125 7.70 -23.77 11.05
C SER A 125 7.76 -25.21 11.49
#